data_AF-A0A661S452-F1
#
_entry.id   AF-A0A661S452-F1
#
_cell.length_a   1.000
_cell.length_b   1.000
_cell.length_c   1.000
_cell.angle_alpha   90.00
_cell.angle_beta   90.00
_cell.angle_gamma   90.00
#
_symmetry.space_group_name_H-M   'P 1'
#
loop_
_entity.id
_entity.type
_entity.pdbx_description
1 polymer ?
#
loop_
_entity_poly.entity_id
_entity_poly.type
_entity_poly.pdbx_seq_one_letter_code
_entity_poly.pdbx_strand_id
1 'polypeptide(L)'
;MEFGSIDEILEFAIGNEKDAVEFYSSLAKEATRTSLKEIFESFAKEEEKHVVLLSDMSGNKEKIDSYKFDKITDLKISDYMVETEYEQGMPMPEILKIAMKREENAVKLYTSLAGKTDHEDAKKVFMILVQEESKHKLALESMYDDYLADQDN
;
A
#
# COMPACT_ATOMS: atom_id res chain seq x y z
N MET A 1 11.84 13.04 -9.73
CA MET A 1 12.19 11.68 -10.18
C MET A 1 11.92 11.62 -11.67
N GLU A 2 12.98 11.46 -12.44
CA GLU A 2 13.00 11.33 -13.90
C GLU A 2 13.38 9.87 -14.20
N PHE A 3 12.63 9.20 -15.06
CA PHE A 3 12.89 7.82 -15.47
C PHE A 3 13.20 7.79 -16.97
N GLY A 4 14.21 7.01 -17.37
CA GLY A 4 14.67 6.90 -18.75
C GLY A 4 13.86 5.90 -19.60
N SER A 5 13.13 4.98 -18.97
CA SER A 5 12.31 3.99 -19.65
C SER A 5 11.13 3.51 -18.80
N ILE A 6 10.18 2.80 -19.43
CA ILE A 6 9.10 2.14 -18.71
C ILE A 6 9.62 1.01 -17.81
N ASP A 7 10.67 0.31 -18.22
CA ASP A 7 11.26 -0.78 -17.45
C ASP A 7 11.87 -0.26 -16.14
N GLU A 8 12.52 0.92 -16.16
CA GLU A 8 13.04 1.57 -14.95
C GLU A 8 11.92 1.97 -13.98
N ILE A 9 10.78 2.44 -14.50
CA ILE A 9 9.60 2.78 -13.68
C ILE A 9 9.06 1.52 -13.01
N LEU A 10 8.92 0.42 -13.78
CA LEU A 10 8.40 -0.84 -13.28
C LEU A 10 9.33 -1.48 -12.26
N GLU A 11 10.64 -1.46 -12.50
CA GLU A 11 11.64 -1.96 -11.55
C GLU A 11 11.58 -1.17 -10.23
N PHE A 12 11.46 0.15 -10.31
CA PHE A 12 11.28 1.01 -9.13
C PHE A 12 9.98 0.69 -8.38
N ALA A 13 8.85 0.57 -9.09
CA ALA A 13 7.55 0.22 -8.50
C ALA A 13 7.60 -1.16 -7.81
N ILE A 14 8.16 -2.17 -8.48
CA ILE A 14 8.35 -3.52 -7.93
C ILE A 14 9.22 -3.49 -6.65
N GLY A 15 10.24 -2.64 -6.62
CA GLY A 15 11.05 -2.44 -5.42
C GLY A 15 10.22 -1.92 -4.24
N ASN A 16 9.38 -0.91 -4.47
CA ASN A 16 8.51 -0.35 -3.42
C ASN A 16 7.51 -1.39 -2.89
N GLU A 17 6.91 -2.19 -3.78
CA GLU A 17 6.01 -3.28 -3.38
C GLU A 17 6.72 -4.36 -2.55
N LYS A 18 7.94 -4.75 -2.93
CA LYS A 18 8.74 -5.70 -2.14
C LYS A 18 9.08 -5.15 -0.76
N ASP A 19 9.41 -3.87 -0.66
CA ASP A 19 9.65 -3.21 0.63
C ASP A 19 8.38 -3.21 1.50
N ALA A 20 7.20 -3.08 0.90
CA ALA A 20 5.91 -3.19 1.59
C ALA A 20 5.62 -4.63 2.05
N VAL A 21 5.85 -5.64 1.19
CA VAL A 21 5.77 -7.07 1.56
C VAL A 21 6.66 -7.37 2.77
N GLU A 22 7.92 -6.93 2.75
CA GLU A 22 8.86 -7.15 3.84
C GLU A 22 8.42 -6.47 5.13
N PHE A 23 7.97 -5.21 5.03
CA PHE A 23 7.44 -4.45 6.15
C PHE A 23 6.27 -5.17 6.81
N TYR A 24 5.20 -5.50 6.07
CA TYR A 24 4.05 -6.19 6.65
C TYR A 24 4.38 -7.60 7.15
N SER A 25 5.27 -8.32 6.46
CA SER A 25 5.76 -9.62 6.91
C SER A 25 6.54 -9.53 8.23
N SER A 26 7.30 -8.46 8.47
CA SER A 26 7.98 -8.23 9.75
C SER A 26 6.98 -7.92 10.86
N LEU A 27 5.98 -7.07 10.60
CA LEU A 27 4.93 -6.74 11.56
C LEU A 27 4.12 -7.97 11.95
N ALA A 28 3.78 -8.83 10.99
CA ALA A 28 3.11 -10.10 11.25
C ALA A 28 3.91 -11.04 12.17
N LYS A 29 5.24 -11.08 12.02
CA LYS A 29 6.13 -11.90 12.87
C LYS A 29 6.23 -11.37 14.30
N GLU A 30 6.18 -10.05 14.46
CA GLU A 30 6.31 -9.38 15.76
C GLU A 30 4.96 -9.19 16.48
N ALA A 31 3.85 -9.31 15.76
CA ALA A 31 2.51 -9.19 16.30
C ALA A 31 2.24 -10.20 17.43
N THR A 32 1.88 -9.69 18.60
CA THR A 32 1.59 -10.49 19.79
C THR A 32 0.15 -11.01 19.84
N ARG A 33 -0.76 -10.40 19.07
CA ARG A 33 -2.17 -10.80 18.95
C ARG A 33 -2.40 -11.51 17.62
N THR A 34 -3.08 -12.66 17.66
CA THR A 34 -3.42 -13.45 16.46
C THR A 34 -4.17 -12.63 15.41
N SER A 35 -5.12 -11.80 15.83
CA SER A 35 -5.89 -10.95 14.90
C SER A 35 -5.02 -9.95 14.15
N LEU A 36 -4.04 -9.34 14.81
CA LEU A 36 -3.11 -8.39 14.17
C LEU A 36 -2.14 -9.11 13.24
N LYS A 37 -1.67 -10.28 13.65
CA LYS A 37 -0.85 -11.13 12.80
C LYS A 37 -1.56 -11.49 11.50
N GLU A 38 -2.81 -11.96 11.59
CA GLU A 38 -3.61 -12.32 10.41
C GLU A 38 -3.87 -11.13 9.48
N ILE A 39 -4.11 -9.95 10.05
CA ILE A 39 -4.25 -8.71 9.29
C ILE A 39 -2.96 -8.40 8.52
N PHE A 40 -1.81 -8.32 9.21
CA PHE A 40 -0.55 -7.99 8.54
C PHE A 40 -0.09 -9.06 7.54
N GLU A 41 -0.36 -10.34 7.80
CA GLU A 41 -0.16 -11.40 6.79
C GLU A 41 -1.06 -11.22 5.57
N SER A 42 -2.27 -10.67 5.74
CA SER A 42 -3.15 -10.35 4.62
C SER A 42 -2.60 -9.20 3.79
N PHE A 43 -2.14 -8.12 4.42
CA PHE A 43 -1.52 -6.99 3.72
C PHE A 43 -0.30 -7.46 2.92
N ALA A 44 0.63 -8.19 3.56
CA ALA A 44 1.80 -8.73 2.87
C ALA A 44 1.43 -9.57 1.63
N LYS A 45 0.35 -10.36 1.70
CA LYS A 45 -0.14 -11.16 0.56
C LYS A 45 -0.78 -10.32 -0.54
N GLU A 46 -1.42 -9.20 -0.22
CA GLU A 46 -1.92 -8.27 -1.26
C GLU A 46 -0.74 -7.58 -1.97
N GLU A 47 0.25 -7.10 -1.22
CA GLU A 47 1.47 -6.50 -1.82
C GLU A 47 2.24 -7.51 -2.70
N GLU A 48 2.28 -8.80 -2.31
CA GLU A 48 2.86 -9.85 -3.17
C GLU A 48 2.10 -9.97 -4.51
N LYS A 49 0.77 -9.78 -4.52
CA LYS A 49 0.01 -9.76 -5.76
C LYS A 49 0.30 -8.52 -6.59
N HIS A 50 0.57 -7.38 -5.96
CA HIS A 50 0.99 -6.16 -6.64
C HIS A 50 2.34 -6.34 -7.34
N VAL A 51 3.32 -6.97 -6.66
CA VAL A 51 4.59 -7.38 -7.28
C VAL A 51 4.35 -8.22 -8.53
N VAL A 52 3.47 -9.22 -8.46
CA VAL A 52 3.15 -10.09 -9.61
C VAL A 52 2.46 -9.31 -10.73
N LEU A 53 1.54 -8.41 -10.40
CA LEU A 53 0.83 -7.57 -11.37
C LEU A 53 1.79 -6.66 -12.14
N LEU A 54 2.74 -6.04 -11.45
CA LEU A 54 3.77 -5.19 -12.05
C LEU A 54 4.79 -5.99 -12.86
N SER A 55 5.15 -7.20 -12.39
CA SER A 55 6.18 -8.04 -13.04
C SER A 55 5.70 -8.72 -14.33
N ASP A 56 4.39 -8.96 -14.47
CA ASP A 56 3.82 -9.61 -15.65
C ASP A 56 2.50 -8.97 -16.10
N MET A 57 2.58 -7.74 -16.62
CA MET A 57 1.39 -7.03 -17.12
C MET A 57 0.73 -7.74 -18.30
N SER A 58 1.52 -8.36 -19.18
CA SER A 58 1.00 -9.06 -20.37
C SER A 58 0.20 -10.31 -19.96
N GLY A 59 0.73 -11.12 -19.05
CA GLY A 59 0.04 -12.30 -18.52
C GLY A 59 -1.17 -11.94 -17.65
N ASN A 60 -1.21 -10.73 -17.08
CA ASN A 60 -2.35 -10.24 -16.29
C ASN A 60 -3.30 -9.32 -17.07
N LYS A 61 -3.20 -9.23 -18.41
CA LYS A 61 -3.98 -8.27 -19.21
C LYS A 61 -5.50 -8.39 -19.01
N GLU A 62 -6.03 -9.61 -18.95
CA GLU A 62 -7.47 -9.83 -18.70
C GLU A 62 -7.91 -9.28 -17.33
N LYS A 63 -7.10 -9.48 -16.28
CA LYS A 63 -7.39 -8.94 -14.95
C LYS A 63 -7.34 -7.41 -14.94
N ILE A 64 -6.35 -6.84 -15.62
CA ILE A 64 -6.19 -5.38 -15.75
C ILE A 64 -7.39 -4.77 -16.48
N ASP A 65 -7.78 -5.37 -17.60
CA ASP A 65 -8.88 -4.85 -18.44
C ASP A 65 -10.27 -5.06 -17.82
N SER A 66 -10.44 -6.09 -16.99
CA SER A 66 -11.70 -6.37 -16.28
C SER A 66 -11.79 -5.71 -14.89
N TYR A 67 -10.73 -5.03 -14.44
CA TYR A 67 -10.70 -4.40 -13.12
C TYR A 67 -11.77 -3.31 -12.99
N LYS A 68 -12.47 -3.33 -11.85
CA LYS A 68 -13.54 -2.38 -11.56
C LYS A 68 -13.07 -1.36 -10.53
N PHE A 69 -13.17 -0.09 -10.91
CA PHE A 69 -12.89 1.01 -10.01
C PHE A 69 -14.13 1.32 -9.18
N ASP A 70 -13.91 1.44 -7.88
CA ASP A 70 -14.89 1.78 -6.86
C ASP A 70 -14.50 3.12 -6.21
N LYS A 71 -15.49 3.81 -5.66
CA LYS A 71 -15.22 5.04 -4.90
C LYS A 71 -14.68 4.66 -3.52
N ILE A 72 -13.43 5.02 -3.25
CA ILE A 72 -12.83 4.87 -1.93
C ILE A 72 -13.08 6.13 -1.09
N THR A 73 -13.50 5.95 0.15
CA THR A 73 -13.60 7.03 1.13
C THR A 73 -12.20 7.35 1.64
N ASP A 74 -11.83 8.63 1.65
CA ASP A 74 -10.53 9.09 2.15
C ASP A 74 -10.75 9.80 3.49
N LEU A 75 -10.33 9.17 4.60
CA LEU A 75 -10.51 9.73 5.96
C LEU A 75 -9.48 10.82 6.25
N LYS A 76 -8.36 10.84 5.52
CA LYS A 76 -7.28 11.84 5.63
C LYS A 76 -6.67 11.92 7.03
N ILE A 77 -6.75 10.87 7.84
CA ILE A 77 -6.14 10.86 9.17
C ILE A 77 -4.62 10.92 9.00
N SER A 78 -4.09 10.13 8.07
CA SER A 78 -2.66 10.07 7.82
C SER A 78 -2.12 11.42 7.35
N ASP A 79 -2.86 12.22 6.58
CA ASP A 79 -2.45 13.53 6.05
C ASP A 79 -1.93 14.50 7.13
N TYR A 80 -2.41 14.36 8.37
CA TYR A 80 -2.01 15.20 9.52
C TYR A 80 -0.88 14.60 10.38
N MET A 81 -0.36 13.44 10.00
CA MET A 81 0.70 12.75 10.72
C MET A 81 2.08 13.09 10.18
N VAL A 82 3.09 13.00 11.05
CA VAL A 82 4.51 13.12 10.68
C VAL A 82 5.05 11.74 10.31
N GLU A 83 5.91 11.68 9.30
CA GLU A 83 6.63 10.45 8.96
C GLU A 83 7.62 10.09 10.06
N THR A 84 7.59 8.82 10.48
CA THR A 84 8.45 8.26 11.52
C THR A 84 9.02 6.93 11.02
N GLU A 85 10.25 6.61 11.42
CA GLU A 85 10.88 5.34 11.08
C GLU A 85 10.42 4.20 11.99
N TYR A 86 10.46 2.98 11.49
CA TYR A 86 10.15 1.79 12.29
C TYR A 86 11.27 1.49 13.30
N GLU A 87 10.87 1.18 14.52
CA GLU A 87 11.71 0.80 15.66
C GLU A 87 11.03 -0.39 16.34
N GLN A 88 11.83 -1.42 16.62
CA GLN A 88 11.34 -2.64 17.24
C GLN A 88 10.75 -2.35 18.62
N GLY A 89 9.56 -2.88 18.89
CA GLY A 89 8.87 -2.70 20.17
C GLY A 89 8.03 -1.43 20.27
N MET A 90 7.87 -0.68 19.17
CA MET A 90 6.92 0.43 19.12
C MET A 90 5.49 -0.02 19.47
N PRO A 91 4.71 0.83 20.15
CA PRO A 91 3.32 0.52 20.45
C PRO A 91 2.49 0.53 19.16
N MET A 92 1.43 -0.30 19.14
CA MET A 92 0.59 -0.51 17.97
C MET A 92 0.10 0.77 17.27
N PRO A 93 -0.33 1.84 17.98
CA PRO A 93 -0.79 3.07 17.34
C PRO A 93 0.31 3.74 16.52
N GLU A 94 1.56 3.71 16.97
CA GLU A 94 2.69 4.28 16.23
C GLU A 94 3.01 3.43 14.98
N ILE A 95 2.91 2.10 15.09
CA ILE A 95 3.04 1.20 13.94
C ILE A 95 1.96 1.50 12.89
N LEU A 96 0.71 1.71 13.31
CA LEU A 96 -0.39 2.07 12.41
C LEU A 96 -0.14 3.42 11.73
N LYS A 97 0.38 4.42 12.43
CA LYS A 97 0.76 5.72 11.82
C LYS A 97 1.77 5.55 10.70
N ILE A 98 2.80 4.73 10.92
CA ILE A 98 3.82 4.44 9.93
C ILE A 98 3.21 3.71 8.74
N ALA A 99 2.43 2.66 8.97
CA ALA A 99 1.75 1.91 7.92
C ALA A 99 0.85 2.83 7.06
N MET A 100 0.00 3.63 7.69
CA MET A 100 -0.85 4.61 7.00
C MET A 100 -0.04 5.59 6.14
N LYS A 101 1.11 6.06 6.62
CA LYS A 101 1.98 6.94 5.84
C LYS A 101 2.65 6.24 4.66
N ARG A 102 3.04 4.97 4.82
CA ARG A 102 3.57 4.17 3.72
C ARG A 102 2.51 4.03 2.63
N GLU A 103 1.27 3.71 2.98
CA GLU A 103 0.16 3.62 2.02
C GLU A 103 -0.17 4.95 1.35
N GLU A 104 -0.22 6.05 2.12
CA GLU A 104 -0.42 7.39 1.56
C GLU A 104 0.69 7.74 0.54
N ASN A 105 1.93 7.38 0.83
CA ASN A 105 3.05 7.62 -0.07
C ASN A 105 3.01 6.72 -1.31
N ALA A 106 2.56 5.47 -1.19
CA ALA A 106 2.33 4.58 -2.32
C ALA A 106 1.20 5.11 -3.24
N VAL A 107 0.07 5.57 -2.67
CA VAL A 107 -1.00 6.26 -3.41
C VAL A 107 -0.46 7.46 -4.21
N LYS A 108 0.33 8.32 -3.57
CA LYS A 108 0.95 9.49 -4.24
C LYS A 108 1.92 9.06 -5.34
N LEU A 109 2.74 8.05 -5.06
CA LEU A 109 3.70 7.51 -6.02
C LEU A 109 2.98 7.01 -7.27
N TYR A 110 2.02 6.10 -7.13
CA TYR A 110 1.33 5.51 -8.27
C TYR A 110 0.47 6.53 -9.02
N THR A 111 -0.12 7.49 -8.31
CA THR A 111 -0.79 8.63 -8.97
C THR A 111 0.19 9.41 -9.84
N SER A 112 1.39 9.68 -9.33
CA SER A 112 2.43 10.37 -10.12
C SER A 112 2.94 9.53 -11.28
N LEU A 113 3.11 8.21 -11.11
CA LEU A 113 3.61 7.33 -12.18
C LEU A 113 2.56 7.19 -13.30
N ALA A 114 1.29 7.04 -12.96
CA ALA A 114 0.17 7.01 -13.91
C ALA A 114 0.08 8.29 -14.75
N GLY A 115 0.43 9.44 -14.17
CA GLY A 115 0.46 10.73 -14.87
C GLY A 115 1.70 10.97 -15.73
N LYS A 116 2.76 10.18 -15.56
CA LYS A 116 4.06 10.35 -16.24
C LYS A 116 4.33 9.35 -17.35
N THR A 117 3.56 8.27 -17.43
CA THR A 117 3.72 7.24 -18.46
C THR A 117 2.71 7.42 -19.59
N ASP A 118 3.18 7.27 -20.83
CA ASP A 118 2.34 7.18 -22.03
C ASP A 118 1.95 5.72 -22.35
N HIS A 119 2.46 4.74 -21.59
CA HIS A 119 2.15 3.34 -21.80
C HIS A 119 0.78 3.00 -21.16
N GLU A 120 -0.23 2.76 -22.00
CA GLU A 120 -1.62 2.52 -21.57
C GLU A 120 -1.77 1.40 -20.52
N ASP A 121 -1.15 0.23 -20.72
CA ASP A 121 -1.28 -0.86 -19.75
C ASP A 121 -0.63 -0.53 -18.40
N ALA A 122 0.57 0.08 -18.40
CA ALA A 122 1.22 0.52 -17.17
C ALA A 122 0.42 1.60 -16.45
N LYS A 123 -0.17 2.55 -17.20
CA LYS A 123 -1.07 3.56 -16.63
C LYS A 123 -2.26 2.91 -15.94
N LYS A 124 -2.89 1.90 -16.54
CA LYS A 124 -3.98 1.15 -15.91
C LYS A 124 -3.51 0.44 -14.65
N VAL A 125 -2.38 -0.25 -14.69
CA VAL A 125 -1.80 -0.94 -13.52
C VAL A 125 -1.54 0.04 -12.38
N PHE A 126 -0.92 1.19 -12.65
CA PHE A 126 -0.71 2.21 -11.61
C PHE A 126 -2.03 2.75 -11.05
N MET A 127 -3.05 2.94 -11.88
CA MET A 127 -4.38 3.33 -11.37
C MET A 127 -5.03 2.25 -10.50
N ILE A 128 -4.82 0.97 -10.83
CA ILE A 128 -5.26 -0.17 -9.99
C ILE A 128 -4.57 -0.10 -8.63
N LEU A 129 -3.25 0.07 -8.61
CA LEU A 129 -2.48 0.19 -7.37
C LEU A 129 -2.90 1.41 -6.54
N VAL A 130 -3.15 2.57 -7.17
CA VAL A 130 -3.73 3.73 -6.47
C VAL A 130 -5.01 3.35 -5.71
N GLN A 131 -5.88 2.54 -6.31
CA GLN A 131 -7.11 2.12 -5.67
C GLN A 131 -6.87 1.09 -4.55
N GLU A 132 -6.01 0.10 -4.76
CA GLU A 132 -5.70 -0.90 -3.73
C GLU A 132 -5.00 -0.25 -2.52
N GLU A 133 -4.00 0.60 -2.74
CA GLU A 133 -3.33 1.32 -1.64
C GLU A 133 -4.27 2.31 -0.94
N SER A 134 -5.24 2.89 -1.65
CA SER A 134 -6.27 3.72 -1.00
C SER A 134 -7.17 2.88 -0.09
N LYS A 135 -7.47 1.62 -0.44
CA LYS A 135 -8.22 0.69 0.42
C LYS A 135 -7.38 0.27 1.63
N HIS A 136 -6.10 0.00 1.43
CA HIS A 136 -5.14 -0.30 2.49
C HIS A 136 -5.04 0.86 3.49
N LYS A 137 -4.82 2.08 2.98
CA LYS A 137 -4.83 3.32 3.78
C LYS A 137 -6.12 3.43 4.61
N LEU A 138 -7.29 3.32 3.97
CA LEU A 138 -8.58 3.41 4.65
C LEU A 138 -8.75 2.34 5.74
N ALA A 139 -8.32 1.11 5.48
CA ALA A 139 -8.40 0.02 6.44
C ALA A 139 -7.52 0.31 7.67
N LEU A 140 -6.29 0.79 7.47
CA LEU A 140 -5.39 1.16 8.56
C LEU A 140 -5.89 2.38 9.35
N GLU A 141 -6.43 3.39 8.66
CA GLU A 141 -7.06 4.57 9.28
C GLU A 141 -8.25 4.17 10.15
N SER A 142 -9.07 3.23 9.68
CA SER A 142 -10.20 2.71 10.44
C SER A 142 -9.74 1.93 11.69
N MET A 143 -8.71 1.08 11.56
CA MET A 143 -8.13 0.37 12.71
C MET A 143 -7.53 1.32 13.75
N TYR A 144 -6.93 2.42 13.30
CA TYR A 144 -6.38 3.44 14.19
C TYR A 144 -7.49 4.20 14.94
N ASP A 145 -8.56 4.58 14.24
CA ASP A 145 -9.72 5.25 14.83
C ASP A 145 -10.42 4.35 15.87
N ASP A 146 -10.66 3.08 15.53
CA ASP A 146 -11.24 2.08 16.44
C ASP A 146 -10.36 1.89 17.69
N TYR A 147 -9.03 1.82 17.52
CA TYR A 147 -8.11 1.71 18.64
C TYR A 147 -8.22 2.90 19.60
N LEU A 148 -8.32 4.13 19.07
CA LEU A 148 -8.47 5.33 19.91
C LEU A 148 -9.82 5.32 20.64
N ALA A 149 -10.90 4.95 19.96
CA ALA A 149 -12.23 4.86 20.55
C ALA A 149 -12.32 3.83 21.70
N ASP A 150 -11.58 2.72 21.59
CA ASP A 150 -11.48 1.69 22.63
C ASP A 150 -10.66 2.14 23.86
N GLN A 151 -9.75 3.13 23.72
CA GLN A 151 -8.96 3.66 24.84
C GLN A 151 -9.69 4.78 25.62
N ASP A 152 -10.68 5.43 25.00
CA ASP A 152 -11.47 6.50 25.63
C ASP A 152 -12.67 5.98 26.47
N ASN A 153 -12.87 4.65 26.52
CA ASN A 153 -13.89 3.96 27.34
C ASN A 153 -13.30 3.23 28.55
#